data_AF-A0A1V4WNI0-F1
#
_entry.id   AF-A0A1V4WNI0-F1
#
_cell.length_a   1.000
_cell.length_b   1.000
_cell.length_c   1.000
_cell.angle_alpha   90.00
_cell.angle_beta   90.00
_cell.angle_gamma   90.00
#
_symmetry.space_group_name_H-M   'P 1'
#
loop_
_entity.id
_entity.type
_entity.pdbx_description
1 polymer ?
#
loop_
_entity_poly.entity_id
_entity_poly.type
_entity_poly.pdbx_seq_one_letter_code
_entity_poly.pdbx_strand_id
1 'polypeptide(L)'
;MASVAEFIELRESIEALAGQITLSVKNKAVQDSKDRLEEANRKLETLKSMVASDVQVIVADRLSRQLTGLSAKVETMAAKKPARKTAAKKKEPGATG
;
A
#
# COMPACT_ATOMS: atom_id res chain seq x y z
N MET A 1 -21.73 5.34 20.97
CA MET A 1 -22.44 5.35 19.68
C MET A 1 -21.54 6.03 18.69
N ALA A 2 -21.12 5.35 17.62
CA ALA A 2 -20.35 5.97 16.55
C ALA A 2 -21.27 6.92 15.75
N SER A 3 -20.85 8.16 15.56
CA SER A 3 -21.58 9.15 14.77
C SER A 3 -21.29 8.99 13.28
N VAL A 4 -22.24 9.40 12.44
CA VAL A 4 -22.03 9.53 10.99
C VAL A 4 -20.85 10.48 10.69
N ALA A 5 -20.65 11.51 11.51
CA ALA A 5 -19.51 12.42 11.38
C ALA A 5 -18.17 11.69 11.58
N GLU A 6 -18.05 10.89 12.64
CA GLU A 6 -16.83 10.11 12.91
C GLU A 6 -16.56 9.09 11.79
N PHE A 7 -17.62 8.50 11.21
CA PHE A 7 -17.49 7.61 10.05
C PHE A 7 -16.92 8.35 8.83
N ILE A 8 -17.40 9.57 8.57
CA ILE A 8 -16.95 10.40 7.44
C ILE A 8 -15.48 10.80 7.64
N GLU A 9 -15.10 11.28 8.83
CA GLU A 9 -13.71 11.66 9.13
C GLU A 9 -12.76 10.47 8.95
N LEU A 10 -13.16 9.29 9.43
CA LEU A 10 -12.34 8.09 9.30
C LEU A 10 -12.22 7.65 7.84
N ARG A 11 -13.31 7.73 7.06
CA ARG A 11 -13.29 7.49 5.62
C ARG A 11 -12.31 8.43 4.91
N GLU A 12 -12.42 9.73 5.15
CA GLU A 12 -11.55 10.74 4.53
C GLU A 12 -10.09 10.53 4.90
N SER A 13 -9.81 10.16 6.15
CA SER A 13 -8.46 9.81 6.59
C SER A 13 -7.87 8.62 5.83
N ILE A 14 -8.66 7.56 5.59
CA ILE A 14 -8.24 6.40 4.80
C ILE A 14 -8.00 6.80 3.33
N GLU A 15 -8.89 7.63 2.74
CA GLU A 15 -8.72 8.11 1.36
C GLU A 15 -7.45 8.97 1.20
N ALA A 16 -7.14 9.81 2.18
CA ALA A 16 -5.91 10.60 2.22
C ALA A 16 -4.66 9.71 2.35
N LEU A 17 -4.70 8.67 3.19
CA LEU A 17 -3.62 7.69 3.30
C LEU A 17 -3.42 6.94 1.99
N ALA A 18 -4.50 6.51 1.32
CA ALA A 18 -4.44 5.84 0.02
C ALA A 18 -3.77 6.72 -1.06
N GLY A 19 -4.08 8.02 -1.07
CA GLY A 19 -3.42 9.01 -1.93
C GLY A 19 -1.91 9.09 -1.65
N GLN A 20 -1.54 9.17 -0.37
CA GLN A 20 -0.13 9.22 0.04
C GLN A 20 0.63 7.92 -0.27
N ILE A 21 0.04 6.75 -0.07
CA ILE A 21 0.62 5.45 -0.48
C ILE A 21 0.88 5.44 -1.98
N THR A 22 -0.07 5.94 -2.79
CA THR A 22 0.09 6.03 -4.24
C THR A 22 1.30 6.89 -4.63
N LEU A 23 1.55 8.00 -3.92
CA LEU A 23 2.71 8.84 -4.12
C LEU A 23 4.01 8.15 -3.67
N SER A 24 4.01 7.51 -2.49
CA SER A 24 5.16 6.77 -1.98
C SER A 24 5.57 5.61 -2.91
N VAL A 25 4.60 4.89 -3.47
CA VAL A 25 4.79 3.87 -4.51
C VAL A 25 5.47 4.48 -5.74
N LYS A 26 4.99 5.62 -6.25
CA LYS A 26 5.64 6.30 -7.39
C LYS A 26 7.09 6.70 -7.07
N ASN A 27 7.34 7.12 -5.83
CA ASN A 27 8.66 7.55 -5.36
C ASN A 27 9.56 6.38 -4.92
N LYS A 28 9.10 5.13 -5.03
CA LYS A 28 9.82 3.93 -4.56
C LYS A 28 10.15 3.92 -3.07
N ALA A 29 9.39 4.68 -2.28
CA ALA A 29 9.45 4.69 -0.83
C ALA A 29 8.64 3.50 -0.27
N VAL A 30 9.21 2.30 -0.38
CA VAL A 30 8.53 1.04 -0.02
C VAL A 30 8.19 0.99 1.47
N GLN A 31 9.10 1.45 2.35
CA GLN A 31 8.86 1.41 3.79
C GLN A 31 7.74 2.36 4.20
N ASP A 32 7.79 3.63 3.76
CA ASP A 32 6.71 4.60 3.96
C ASP A 32 5.36 4.09 3.45
N SER A 33 5.38 3.40 2.30
CA SER A 33 4.16 2.81 1.75
C SER A 33 3.59 1.71 2.64
N LYS A 34 4.44 0.87 3.25
CA LYS A 34 4.02 -0.18 4.18
C LYS A 34 3.46 0.39 5.47
N ASP A 35 4.15 1.34 6.09
CA ASP A 35 3.73 1.94 7.36
C ASP A 35 2.36 2.62 7.21
N ARG A 36 2.18 3.38 6.12
CA ARG A 36 0.89 4.03 5.81
C ARG A 36 -0.21 3.03 5.46
N LEU A 37 0.14 1.91 4.83
CA LEU A 37 -0.82 0.86 4.51
C LEU A 37 -1.28 0.12 5.76
N GLU A 38 -0.38 -0.12 6.72
CA GLU A 38 -0.75 -0.66 8.03
C GLU A 38 -1.71 0.29 8.76
N GLU A 39 -1.39 1.59 8.82
CA GLU A 39 -2.27 2.59 9.43
C GLU A 39 -3.65 2.62 8.75
N ALA A 40 -3.68 2.62 7.41
CA ALA A 40 -4.93 2.63 6.65
C ALA A 40 -5.78 1.37 6.92
N ASN A 41 -5.15 0.19 7.05
CA ASN A 41 -5.85 -1.04 7.38
C ASN A 41 -6.43 -1.02 8.79
N ARG A 42 -5.67 -0.55 9.80
CA ARG A 42 -6.20 -0.40 11.17
C ARG A 42 -7.41 0.53 11.20
N LYS A 43 -7.34 1.66 10.50
CA LYS A 43 -8.45 2.61 10.37
C LYS A 43 -9.65 1.99 9.65
N LEU A 44 -9.42 1.18 8.63
CA LEU A 44 -10.48 0.47 7.92
C LEU A 44 -11.18 -0.56 8.82
N GLU A 45 -10.45 -1.26 9.69
CA GLU A 45 -11.07 -2.18 10.67
C GLU A 45 -11.97 -1.43 11.65
N THR A 46 -11.52 -0.28 12.15
CA THR A 46 -12.38 0.60 12.96
C THR A 46 -13.58 1.10 12.17
N LEU A 47 -13.40 1.50 10.91
CA LEU A 47 -14.50 1.99 10.07
C LEU A 47 -15.55 0.89 9.84
N LYS A 48 -15.11 -0.36 9.65
CA LYS A 48 -16.00 -1.53 9.48
C LYS A 48 -16.83 -1.81 10.72
N SER A 49 -16.32 -1.57 11.93
CA SER A 49 -17.08 -1.77 13.17
C SER A 49 -18.11 -0.66 13.44
N MET A 50 -17.98 0.49 12.76
CA MET A 50 -18.89 1.64 12.87
C MET A 50 -20.04 1.61 11.85
N VAL A 51 -20.04 0.65 10.92
CA VAL A 51 -21.05 0.54 9.87
C VAL A 51 -22.43 0.25 10.47
N ALA A 52 -23.42 1.08 10.15
CA ALA A 52 -24.80 0.95 10.62
C ALA A 52 -25.84 1.03 9.49
N SER A 53 -25.41 1.17 8.23
CA SER A 53 -26.28 1.26 7.06
C SER A 53 -25.64 0.62 5.82
N ASP A 54 -26.47 0.21 4.85
CA ASP A 54 -26.00 -0.37 3.59
C ASP A 54 -25.05 0.54 2.82
N VAL A 55 -25.30 1.86 2.86
CA VAL A 55 -24.41 2.85 2.23
C VAL A 55 -23.02 2.79 2.86
N GLN A 56 -22.94 2.69 4.19
CA GLN A 56 -21.66 2.57 4.89
C GLN A 56 -20.97 1.21 4.64
N VAL A 57 -21.73 0.12 4.46
CA VAL A 57 -21.20 -1.18 4.03
C VAL A 57 -20.51 -1.05 2.67
N ILE A 58 -21.16 -0.42 1.70
CA ILE A 58 -20.63 -0.22 0.34
C ILE A 58 -19.34 0.62 0.38
N VAL A 59 -19.32 1.68 1.20
CA VAL A 59 -18.12 2.51 1.39
C VAL A 59 -16.97 1.68 1.99
N ALA A 60 -17.24 0.88 3.02
CA ALA A 60 -16.23 0.04 3.65
C ALA A 60 -15.68 -1.02 2.68
N ASP A 61 -16.53 -1.65 1.86
CA ASP A 61 -16.10 -2.61 0.82
C ASP A 61 -15.21 -1.94 -0.23
N ARG A 62 -15.61 -0.77 -0.73
CA ARG A 62 -14.82 0.02 -1.69
C ARG A 62 -13.42 0.33 -1.14
N LEU A 63 -13.34 0.84 0.10
CA LEU A 63 -12.07 1.14 0.75
C LEU A 63 -11.22 -0.12 0.93
N SER A 64 -11.83 -1.24 1.32
CA SER A 64 -11.15 -2.53 1.45
C SER A 64 -10.49 -2.95 0.14
N ARG A 65 -11.23 -2.92 -0.98
CA ARG A 65 -10.68 -3.24 -2.31
C ARG A 65 -9.55 -2.31 -2.71
N GLN A 66 -9.69 -1.01 -2.43
CA GLN A 66 -8.66 -0.02 -2.73
C GLN A 66 -7.36 -0.31 -1.97
N LEU A 67 -7.44 -0.59 -0.67
CA LEU A 67 -6.26 -0.91 0.13
C LEU A 67 -5.62 -2.25 -0.27
N THR A 68 -6.42 -3.28 -0.59
CA THR A 68 -5.91 -4.55 -1.13
C THR A 68 -5.13 -4.33 -2.42
N GLY A 69 -5.67 -3.52 -3.35
CA GLY A 69 -4.99 -3.18 -4.60
C GLY A 69 -3.68 -2.40 -4.39
N LEU A 70 -3.64 -1.52 -3.39
CA LEU A 70 -2.40 -0.82 -3.01
C LEU A 70 -1.40 -1.76 -2.36
N SER A 71 -1.84 -2.69 -1.52
CA SER A 71 -0.98 -3.69 -0.88
C SER A 71 -0.24 -4.52 -1.92
N ALA A 72 -0.97 -5.06 -2.90
CA ALA A 72 -0.38 -5.82 -4.01
C ALA A 72 0.66 -5.00 -4.81
N LYS A 73 0.43 -3.69 -5.00
CA LYS A 73 1.41 -2.80 -5.66
C LYS A 73 2.67 -2.61 -4.82
N VAL A 74 2.52 -2.38 -3.53
CA VAL A 74 3.64 -2.24 -2.59
C VAL A 74 4.47 -3.53 -2.52
N GLU A 75 3.80 -4.68 -2.44
CA GLU A 75 4.46 -5.99 -2.46
C GLU A 75 5.23 -6.24 -3.76
N THR A 76 4.59 -5.96 -4.90
CA THR A 76 5.24 -6.09 -6.22
C THR A 76 6.49 -5.21 -6.31
N MET A 77 6.45 -4.00 -5.74
CA MET A 77 7.61 -3.11 -5.69
C MET A 77 8.68 -3.59 -4.72
N ALA A 78 8.30 -4.09 -3.56
CA ALA A 78 9.24 -4.66 -2.59
C ALA A 78 9.97 -5.88 -3.16
N ALA A 79 9.26 -6.71 -3.94
CA ALA A 79 9.82 -7.86 -4.65
C ALA A 79 10.74 -7.44 -5.81
N LYS A 80 10.44 -6.33 -6.49
CA LYS A 80 11.28 -5.70 -7.53
C LYS A 80 12.52 -4.99 -6.97
N LYS A 81 13.20 -5.57 -5.97
CA LYS A 81 14.56 -5.15 -5.60
C LYS A 81 15.37 -4.97 -6.89
N PRO A 82 16.11 -3.85 -7.07
CA PRO A 82 16.95 -3.72 -8.23
C PRO A 82 17.93 -4.90 -8.19
N ALA A 83 18.01 -5.67 -9.27
CA ALA A 83 19.12 -6.56 -9.53
C ALA A 83 20.40 -5.70 -9.65
N ARG A 84 20.89 -5.18 -8.52
CA ARG A 84 22.13 -4.43 -8.47
C ARG A 84 23.25 -5.45 -8.32
N LYS A 85 23.84 -5.79 -9.47
CA LYS A 85 25.23 -6.20 -9.66
C LYS A 85 25.67 -7.52 -8.99
N THR A 86 25.38 -8.66 -9.63
CA THR A 86 26.36 -9.77 -9.69
C THR A 86 26.07 -10.70 -10.87
N ALA A 87 26.52 -10.32 -12.06
CA ALA A 87 26.82 -11.28 -13.12
C ALA A 87 28.03 -10.78 -13.92
N ALA A 88 29.16 -11.46 -13.71
CA ALA A 88 30.31 -11.58 -14.59
C ALA A 88 31.06 -10.30 -15.01
N LYS A 89 31.86 -9.74 -14.10
CA LYS A 89 33.11 -9.06 -14.50
C LYS A 89 34.07 -10.13 -15.03
N LYS A 90 34.28 -10.11 -16.36
CA LYS A 90 35.45 -10.58 -17.14
C LYS A 90 36.39 -11.60 -16.48
N LYS A 91 36.51 -12.77 -17.13
CA LYS A 91 37.81 -13.33 -17.51
C LYS A 91 37.66 -14.09 -18.82
N GLU A 92 37.87 -13.38 -19.92
CA GLU A 92 38.63 -13.99 -21.03
C GLU A 92 40.08 -14.06 -20.56
N PRO A 93 40.75 -15.21 -20.74
CA PRO A 93 42.14 -15.20 -21.12
C PRO A 93 42.26 -15.91 -22.47
N GLY A 94 42.48 -15.11 -23.51
CA GLY A 94 43.14 -15.62 -24.70
C GLY A 94 44.59 -16.00 -24.36
N ALA A 95 45.02 -17.10 -24.99
CA ALA A 95 46.36 -17.41 -25.45
C ALA A 95 47.56 -17.23 -24.50
N THR A 96 48.19 -18.35 -24.16
CA THR A 96 49.65 -18.54 -24.27
C THR A 96 49.97 -20.03 -24.17
N GLY A 97 50.68 -20.56 -25.18
CA GLY A 97 51.13 -21.95 -25.27
C GLY A 97 51.19 -22.42 -26.71
#